data_AF-A0A947KUI5-F1
#
_entry.id   AF-A0A947KUI5-F1
#
_cell.length_a   1.000
_cell.length_b   1.000
_cell.length_c   1.000
_cell.angle_alpha   90.00
_cell.angle_beta   90.00
_cell.angle_gamma   90.00
#
_symmetry.space_group_name_H-M   'P 1'
#
loop_
_entity.id
_entity.type
_entity.pdbx_description
1 polymer ?
#
loop_
_entity_poly.entity_id
_entity_poly.type
_entity_poly.pdbx_seq_one_letter_code
_entity_poly.pdbx_strand_id
1 'polypeptide(L)'
;MINPLSTLAQRLGVTVHVSPLRFRLERLMRENHSPGAQCLEDWLLDVANARGARFVTRWPPASPDFMPPPPAALSNEDLVVAICQPQNLDRPQLLRAAAQLISMQTVNAEILLSTARRERAELVLAELARQALHVAPEHPVWRALNGALANVFAPRDPILHWTRLAVPIPDERGCNAKTWKLVS
;
A
#
# COMPACT_ATOMS: atom_id res chain seq x y z
N MET A 1 -11.28 18.73 8.86
CA MET A 1 -11.69 17.44 9.45
C MET A 1 -11.81 16.43 8.32
N ILE A 2 -11.00 15.37 8.32
CA ILE A 2 -11.10 14.28 7.34
C ILE A 2 -12.32 13.44 7.75
N ASN A 3 -13.29 13.28 6.84
CA ASN A 3 -14.42 12.39 7.07
C ASN A 3 -13.86 10.95 7.13
N PRO A 4 -14.04 10.19 8.24
CA PRO A 4 -13.46 8.85 8.37
C PRO A 4 -14.01 7.85 7.34
N LEU A 5 -15.09 8.21 6.64
CA LEU A 5 -15.69 7.45 5.54
C LEU A 5 -15.28 7.96 4.16
N SER A 6 -14.40 8.96 4.05
CA SER A 6 -13.98 9.46 2.74
C SER A 6 -13.11 8.45 2.03
N THR A 7 -13.40 8.23 0.74
CA THR A 7 -12.56 7.36 -0.09
C THR A 7 -11.38 8.13 -0.66
N LEU A 8 -10.34 7.39 -1.06
CA LEU A 8 -9.19 7.98 -1.73
C LEU A 8 -9.59 8.66 -3.05
N ALA A 9 -10.59 8.11 -3.75
CA ALA A 9 -11.16 8.69 -4.96
C ALA A 9 -11.77 10.08 -4.72
N GLN A 10 -12.48 10.28 -3.60
CA GLN A 10 -13.02 11.59 -3.23
C GLN A 10 -11.92 12.60 -2.96
N ARG A 11 -10.84 12.21 -2.26
CA ARG A 11 -9.69 13.09 -2.04
C ARG A 11 -8.98 13.46 -3.35
N LEU A 12 -8.83 12.49 -4.25
CA LEU A 12 -8.11 12.66 -5.51
C LEU A 12 -8.96 13.30 -6.61
N GLY A 13 -10.28 13.45 -6.41
CA GLY A 13 -11.19 13.95 -7.43
C GLY A 13 -11.28 13.03 -8.66
N VAL A 14 -11.20 11.71 -8.45
CA VAL A 14 -11.23 10.71 -9.53
C VAL A 14 -12.46 9.80 -9.43
N THR A 15 -12.85 9.22 -10.56
CA THR A 15 -13.91 8.21 -10.62
C THR A 15 -13.37 6.83 -10.24
N VAL A 16 -14.20 6.02 -9.57
CA VAL A 16 -13.89 4.61 -9.28
C VAL A 16 -14.26 3.72 -10.46
N HIS A 17 -13.52 2.63 -10.68
CA HIS A 17 -13.92 1.58 -11.62
C HIS A 17 -14.62 0.43 -10.91
N VAL A 18 -15.29 -0.40 -11.72
CA VAL A 18 -15.73 -1.72 -11.28
C VAL A 18 -14.51 -2.64 -11.29
N SER A 19 -14.11 -3.11 -10.11
CA SER A 19 -12.91 -3.92 -9.93
C SER A 19 -13.25 -5.42 -9.82
N PRO A 20 -12.86 -6.25 -10.82
CA PRO A 20 -12.92 -7.71 -10.69
C PRO A 20 -12.11 -8.24 -9.51
N LEU A 21 -10.94 -7.65 -9.26
CA LEU A 21 -10.12 -7.97 -8.10
C LEU A 21 -10.90 -7.75 -6.79
N ARG A 22 -11.62 -6.63 -6.65
CA ARG A 22 -12.40 -6.35 -5.44
C ARG A 22 -13.45 -7.42 -5.16
N PHE A 23 -14.20 -7.87 -6.17
CA PHE A 23 -15.18 -8.95 -5.99
C PHE A 23 -14.52 -10.27 -5.54
N ARG A 24 -13.34 -10.59 -6.10
CA ARG A 24 -12.55 -11.75 -5.66
C ARG A 24 -12.11 -11.60 -4.21
N LEU A 25 -11.67 -10.41 -3.79
CA LEU A 25 -11.23 -10.13 -2.42
C LEU A 25 -12.38 -10.20 -1.42
N GLU A 26 -13.57 -9.72 -1.77
CA GLU A 26 -14.76 -9.84 -0.92
C GLU A 26 -15.17 -11.32 -0.71
N ARG A 27 -14.93 -12.19 -1.70
CA ARG A 27 -15.06 -13.64 -1.51
C ARG A 27 -13.97 -14.18 -0.58
N LEU A 28 -12.71 -13.86 -0.82
CA LEU A 28 -11.58 -14.33 0.01
C LEU A 28 -11.70 -13.85 1.47
N MET A 29 -12.19 -12.63 1.71
CA MET A 29 -12.42 -12.10 3.04
C MET A 29 -13.47 -12.92 3.81
N ARG A 30 -14.47 -13.47 3.13
CA ARG A 30 -15.47 -14.36 3.75
C ARG A 30 -14.88 -15.73 4.09
N GLU A 31 -13.98 -16.24 3.26
CA GLU A 31 -13.31 -17.54 3.46
C GLU A 31 -12.20 -17.47 4.53
N ASN A 32 -11.47 -16.35 4.57
CA ASN A 32 -10.34 -16.10 5.46
C ASN A 32 -10.64 -14.89 6.36
N HIS A 33 -11.74 -14.93 7.10
CA HIS A 33 -12.14 -13.79 7.92
C HIS A 33 -11.10 -13.49 9.02
N SER A 34 -10.75 -12.21 9.17
CA SER A 34 -9.93 -11.73 10.27
C SER A 34 -10.85 -11.23 11.40
N PRO A 35 -10.80 -11.83 12.60
CA PRO A 35 -11.62 -11.36 13.72
C PRO A 35 -11.47 -9.86 13.97
N GLY A 36 -12.61 -9.18 14.05
CA GLY A 36 -12.68 -7.73 14.30
C GLY A 36 -12.40 -6.86 13.08
N ALA A 37 -12.10 -7.41 11.90
CA ALA A 37 -12.10 -6.65 10.65
C ALA A 37 -13.54 -6.30 10.27
N GLN A 38 -13.86 -5.01 10.18
CA GLN A 38 -15.22 -4.53 9.90
C GLN A 38 -15.45 -4.28 8.41
N CYS A 39 -14.37 -4.05 7.66
CA CYS A 39 -14.40 -3.77 6.23
C CYS A 39 -13.25 -4.46 5.50
N LEU A 40 -13.30 -4.43 4.17
CA LEU A 40 -12.26 -5.02 3.33
C LEU A 40 -10.89 -4.39 3.61
N GLU A 41 -10.86 -3.08 3.85
CA GLU A 41 -9.66 -2.31 4.16
C GLU A 41 -8.98 -2.77 5.47
N ASP A 42 -9.76 -3.13 6.49
CA ASP A 42 -9.19 -3.72 7.73
C ASP A 42 -8.55 -5.07 7.45
N TRP A 43 -9.25 -5.90 6.66
CA TRP A 43 -8.78 -7.22 6.29
C TRP A 43 -7.53 -7.17 5.40
N LEU A 44 -7.47 -6.26 4.43
CA LEU A 44 -6.30 -6.05 3.58
C LEU A 44 -5.07 -5.67 4.40
N LEU A 45 -5.25 -4.80 5.41
CA LEU A 45 -4.15 -4.42 6.32
C LEU A 45 -3.67 -5.62 7.13
N ASP A 46 -4.58 -6.46 7.62
CA ASP A 46 -4.23 -7.67 8.36
C ASP A 46 -3.49 -8.69 7.48
N VAL A 47 -3.92 -8.89 6.24
CA VAL A 47 -3.22 -9.74 5.28
C VAL A 47 -1.81 -9.21 5.00
N ALA A 48 -1.65 -7.89 4.80
CA ALA A 48 -0.33 -7.28 4.61
C ALA A 48 0.58 -7.46 5.83
N ASN A 49 0.04 -7.29 7.04
CA ASN A 49 0.76 -7.51 8.30
C ASN A 49 1.20 -8.97 8.46
N ALA A 50 0.32 -9.91 8.13
CA ALA A 50 0.62 -11.34 8.15
C ALA A 50 1.68 -11.72 7.10
N ARG A 51 1.76 -10.98 5.98
CA ARG A 51 2.82 -11.07 4.96
C ARG A 51 4.13 -10.36 5.33
N GLY A 52 4.20 -9.71 6.49
CA GLY A 52 5.42 -9.11 7.04
C GLY A 52 5.45 -7.58 7.07
N ALA A 53 4.48 -6.90 6.47
CA ALA A 53 4.42 -5.43 6.44
C ALA A 53 3.91 -4.81 7.76
N ARG A 54 4.62 -5.08 8.87
CA ARG A 54 4.16 -4.87 10.26
C ARG A 54 4.45 -3.49 10.86
N PHE A 55 4.93 -2.53 10.06
CA PHE A 55 5.26 -1.21 10.60
C PHE A 55 4.02 -0.42 11.06
N VAL A 56 2.86 -0.70 10.45
CA VAL A 56 1.58 -0.14 10.83
C VAL A 56 0.54 -1.22 11.01
N THR A 57 -0.21 -1.15 12.10
CA THR A 57 -1.32 -2.06 12.39
C THR A 57 -2.59 -1.25 12.65
N ARG A 58 -3.76 -1.89 12.49
CA ARG A 58 -5.03 -1.32 12.96
C ARG A 58 -5.20 -1.53 14.46
N TRP A 59 -6.11 -0.77 15.06
CA TRP A 59 -6.59 -0.99 16.42
C TRP A 59 -8.07 -1.41 16.40
N PRO A 60 -8.46 -2.50 17.08
CA PRO A 60 -7.58 -3.52 17.68
C PRO A 60 -6.76 -4.25 16.60
N PRO A 61 -5.59 -4.80 16.93
CA PRO A 61 -4.80 -5.59 15.99
C PRO A 61 -5.50 -6.89 15.61
N ALA A 62 -5.09 -7.51 14.50
CA ALA A 62 -5.53 -8.85 14.12
C ALA A 62 -5.19 -9.87 15.21
N SER A 63 -5.99 -10.93 15.28
CA SER A 63 -5.68 -12.09 16.13
C SER A 63 -4.31 -12.67 15.75
N PRO A 64 -3.46 -13.09 16.72
CA PRO A 64 -2.23 -13.82 16.43
C PRO A 64 -2.46 -15.09 15.59
N ASP A 65 -3.64 -15.70 15.70
CA ASP A 65 -4.02 -16.93 14.98
C ASP A 65 -4.63 -16.65 13.59
N PHE A 66 -4.67 -15.39 13.15
CA PHE A 66 -5.19 -15.04 11.83
C PHE A 66 -4.34 -15.66 10.72
N MET A 67 -4.98 -16.47 9.87
CA MET A 67 -4.36 -17.08 8.70
C MET A 67 -4.75 -16.33 7.43
N PRO A 68 -3.83 -15.59 6.79
CA PRO A 68 -4.13 -14.94 5.52
C PRO A 68 -4.31 -15.98 4.40
N PRO A 69 -5.00 -15.62 3.29
CA PRO A 69 -5.03 -16.48 2.11
C PRO A 69 -3.60 -16.84 1.65
N PRO A 70 -3.36 -18.06 1.12
CA PRO A 70 -2.05 -18.44 0.61
C PRO A 70 -1.65 -17.57 -0.60
N PRO A 71 -0.33 -17.41 -0.92
CA PRO A 71 0.11 -16.60 -2.05
C PRO A 71 -0.51 -17.00 -3.40
N ALA A 72 -0.83 -18.29 -3.58
CA ALA A 72 -1.52 -18.79 -4.76
C ALA A 72 -2.97 -18.25 -4.89
N ALA A 73 -3.64 -17.98 -3.76
CA ALA A 73 -4.99 -17.43 -3.73
C ALA A 73 -5.01 -15.90 -3.75
N LEU A 74 -3.99 -15.26 -3.19
CA LEU A 74 -3.79 -13.81 -3.20
C LEU A 74 -2.30 -13.49 -3.18
N SER A 75 -1.75 -13.08 -4.34
CA SER A 75 -0.35 -12.70 -4.46
C SER A 75 -0.09 -11.35 -3.80
N ASN A 76 1.18 -11.01 -3.58
CA ASN A 76 1.55 -9.72 -3.01
C ASN A 76 1.29 -8.58 -4.00
N GLU A 77 1.37 -8.83 -5.32
CA GLU A 77 1.02 -7.85 -6.35
C GLU A 77 -0.48 -7.54 -6.32
N ASP A 78 -1.33 -8.56 -6.30
CA ASP A 78 -2.79 -8.39 -6.16
C ASP A 78 -3.10 -7.66 -4.84
N LEU A 79 -2.44 -8.00 -3.73
CA LEU A 79 -2.63 -7.34 -2.44
C LEU A 79 -2.22 -5.85 -2.48
N VAL A 80 -1.06 -5.52 -3.06
CA VAL A 80 -0.62 -4.14 -3.20
C VAL A 80 -1.57 -3.34 -4.10
N VAL A 81 -1.99 -3.91 -5.23
CA VAL A 81 -2.94 -3.26 -6.13
C VAL A 81 -4.27 -3.04 -5.43
N ALA A 82 -4.76 -4.06 -4.72
CA ALA A 82 -5.99 -3.98 -3.94
C ALA A 82 -5.95 -2.82 -2.95
N ILE A 83 -4.84 -2.64 -2.25
CA ILE A 83 -4.64 -1.54 -1.30
C ILE A 83 -4.61 -0.18 -2.01
N CYS A 84 -3.98 -0.11 -3.18
CA CYS A 84 -3.82 1.13 -3.96
C CYS A 84 -5.09 1.53 -4.75
N GLN A 85 -6.20 0.81 -4.62
CA GLN A 85 -7.43 1.15 -5.34
C GLN A 85 -8.07 2.44 -4.82
N PRO A 86 -8.41 3.42 -5.69
CA PRO A 86 -9.04 4.67 -5.27
C PRO A 86 -10.36 4.51 -4.52
N GLN A 87 -11.13 3.43 -4.74
CA GLN A 87 -12.37 3.19 -3.99
C GLN A 87 -12.17 2.89 -2.50
N ASN A 88 -10.96 2.53 -2.08
CA ASN A 88 -10.70 2.24 -0.67
C ASN A 88 -10.86 3.51 0.19
N LEU A 89 -11.13 3.28 1.48
CA LEU A 89 -11.10 4.34 2.48
C LEU A 89 -9.74 5.03 2.49
N ASP A 90 -9.73 6.36 2.62
CA ASP A 90 -8.51 7.16 2.68
C ASP A 90 -7.79 6.98 4.03
N ARG A 91 -7.09 5.85 4.14
CA ARG A 91 -6.38 5.42 5.35
C ARG A 91 -4.89 5.34 5.08
N PRO A 92 -4.07 6.28 5.61
CA PRO A 92 -2.63 6.27 5.40
C PRO A 92 -1.94 4.95 5.80
N GLN A 93 -2.48 4.23 6.78
CA GLN A 93 -1.92 2.94 7.23
C GLN A 93 -1.89 1.90 6.10
N LEU A 94 -2.94 1.85 5.28
CA LEU A 94 -3.01 0.95 4.13
C LEU A 94 -1.86 1.23 3.16
N LEU A 95 -1.72 2.48 2.74
CA LEU A 95 -0.71 2.89 1.77
C LEU A 95 0.71 2.68 2.28
N ARG A 96 0.94 2.86 3.59
CA ARG A 96 2.21 2.52 4.24
C ARG A 96 2.51 1.02 4.18
N ALA A 97 1.51 0.17 4.40
CA ALA A 97 1.68 -1.29 4.30
C ALA A 97 1.99 -1.72 2.86
N ALA A 98 1.30 -1.17 1.86
CA ALA A 98 1.61 -1.43 0.45
C ALA A 98 3.04 -0.99 0.09
N ALA A 99 3.45 0.19 0.53
CA ALA A 99 4.81 0.67 0.31
C ALA A 99 5.86 -0.20 1.02
N GLN A 100 5.58 -0.71 2.21
CA GLN A 100 6.48 -1.65 2.89
C GLN A 100 6.62 -2.95 2.11
N LEU A 101 5.53 -3.56 1.63
CA LEU A 101 5.59 -4.78 0.81
C LEU A 101 6.44 -4.60 -0.45
N ILE A 102 6.33 -3.46 -1.12
CA ILE A 102 7.16 -3.15 -2.30
C ILE A 102 8.63 -2.94 -1.90
N SER A 103 8.88 -2.25 -0.78
CA SER A 103 10.23 -1.98 -0.28
C SER A 103 10.95 -3.23 0.24
N MET A 104 10.18 -4.23 0.70
CA MET A 104 10.67 -5.58 1.04
C MET A 104 11.04 -6.41 -0.20
N GLN A 105 10.78 -5.91 -1.41
CA GLN A 105 11.00 -6.61 -2.68
C GLN A 105 10.27 -7.96 -2.76
N THR A 106 9.13 -8.09 -2.08
CA THR A 106 8.29 -9.30 -2.11
C THR A 106 7.31 -9.33 -3.28
N VAL A 107 7.53 -8.48 -4.28
CA VAL A 107 6.66 -8.29 -5.45
C VAL A 107 7.48 -8.29 -6.74
N ASN A 108 6.88 -8.80 -7.81
CA ASN A 108 7.38 -8.65 -9.17
C ASN A 108 6.82 -7.36 -9.79
N ALA A 109 7.72 -6.46 -10.23
CA ALA A 109 7.34 -5.15 -10.76
C ALA A 109 6.45 -5.23 -12.02
N GLU A 110 6.69 -6.18 -12.91
CA GLU A 110 5.94 -6.32 -14.16
C GLU A 110 4.50 -6.83 -13.90
N ILE A 111 4.37 -7.85 -13.05
CA ILE A 111 3.06 -8.37 -12.63
C ILE A 111 2.30 -7.28 -11.86
N LEU A 112 2.97 -6.54 -10.99
CA LEU A 112 2.39 -5.43 -10.26
C LEU A 112 1.86 -4.33 -11.20
N LEU A 113 2.65 -3.92 -12.20
CA LEU A 113 2.24 -2.91 -13.18
C LEU A 113 1.06 -3.37 -14.05
N SER A 114 1.12 -4.60 -14.57
CA SER A 114 0.03 -5.14 -15.39
C SER A 114 -1.28 -5.23 -14.61
N THR A 115 -1.21 -5.56 -13.31
CA THR A 115 -2.37 -5.63 -12.42
C THR A 115 -2.87 -4.24 -12.06
N ALA A 116 -1.97 -3.31 -11.73
CA ALA A 116 -2.32 -1.92 -11.42
C ALA A 116 -3.07 -1.24 -12.57
N ARG A 117 -2.65 -1.49 -13.83
CA ARG A 117 -3.33 -0.95 -15.02
C ARG A 117 -4.74 -1.50 -15.21
N ARG A 118 -4.90 -2.82 -15.07
CA ARG A 118 -6.22 -3.47 -15.14
C ARG A 118 -7.18 -2.95 -14.06
N GLU A 119 -6.63 -2.61 -12.91
CA GLU A 119 -7.37 -2.20 -11.72
C GLU A 119 -7.30 -0.70 -11.44
N ARG A 120 -6.93 0.13 -12.43
CA ARG A 120 -6.85 1.61 -12.35
C ARG A 120 -6.18 2.17 -11.08
N ALA A 121 -5.17 1.47 -10.58
CA ALA A 121 -4.44 1.81 -9.37
C ALA A 121 -3.14 2.60 -9.65
N GLU A 122 -2.88 2.98 -10.91
CA GLU A 122 -1.61 3.58 -11.32
C GLU A 122 -1.34 4.92 -10.65
N LEU A 123 -2.37 5.75 -10.45
CA LEU A 123 -2.21 7.08 -9.83
C LEU A 123 -1.61 6.98 -8.43
N VAL A 124 -2.17 6.08 -7.61
CA VAL A 124 -1.73 5.87 -6.23
C VAL A 124 -0.36 5.22 -6.20
N LEU A 125 -0.14 4.21 -7.07
CA LEU A 125 1.14 3.51 -7.16
C LEU A 125 2.28 4.43 -7.66
N ALA A 126 2.01 5.29 -8.64
CA ALA A 126 2.96 6.29 -9.14
C ALA A 126 3.33 7.29 -8.06
N GLU A 127 2.36 7.74 -7.26
CA GLU A 127 2.62 8.64 -6.15
C GLU A 127 3.47 7.98 -5.06
N LEU A 128 3.16 6.73 -4.69
CA LEU A 128 4.01 5.99 -3.75
C LEU A 128 5.44 5.82 -4.27
N ALA A 129 5.62 5.55 -5.57
CA ALA A 129 6.94 5.43 -6.18
C ALA A 129 7.72 6.75 -6.11
N ARG A 130 7.08 7.89 -6.41
CA ARG A 130 7.71 9.22 -6.28
C ARG A 130 8.17 9.50 -4.85
N GLN A 131 7.32 9.22 -3.86
CA GLN A 131 7.62 9.44 -2.45
C GLN A 131 8.71 8.50 -1.94
N ALA A 132 8.68 7.22 -2.33
CA ALA A 132 9.67 6.24 -1.91
C ALA A 132 11.07 6.52 -2.51
N LEU A 133 11.13 6.94 -3.78
CA LEU A 133 12.40 7.29 -4.44
C LEU A 133 13.05 8.56 -3.89
N HIS A 134 12.30 9.41 -3.18
CA HIS A 134 12.90 10.52 -2.43
C HIS A 134 13.85 10.02 -1.32
N VAL A 135 13.59 8.82 -0.79
CA VAL A 135 14.36 8.20 0.30
C VAL A 135 15.39 7.21 -0.24
N ALA A 136 15.00 6.38 -1.21
CA ALA A 136 15.87 5.36 -1.78
C ALA A 136 15.88 5.43 -3.33
N PRO A 137 16.63 6.40 -3.92
CA PRO A 137 16.66 6.62 -5.37
C PRO A 137 17.10 5.39 -6.19
N GLU A 138 17.89 4.50 -5.59
CA GLU A 138 18.44 3.31 -6.22
C GLU A 138 17.61 2.04 -5.99
N HIS A 139 16.44 2.14 -5.34
CA HIS A 139 15.61 0.96 -5.06
C HIS A 139 15.04 0.36 -6.36
N PRO A 140 15.37 -0.90 -6.72
CA PRO A 140 15.14 -1.43 -8.07
C PRO A 140 13.66 -1.50 -8.45
N VAL A 141 12.81 -1.99 -7.54
CA VAL A 141 11.36 -2.11 -7.80
C VAL A 141 10.72 -0.73 -7.97
N TRP A 142 10.96 0.20 -7.04
CA TRP A 142 10.45 1.57 -7.13
C TRP A 142 10.92 2.31 -8.38
N ARG A 143 12.17 2.15 -8.81
CA ARG A 143 12.66 2.72 -10.07
C ARG A 143 11.92 2.16 -11.27
N ALA A 144 11.72 0.85 -11.32
CA ALA A 144 10.98 0.21 -12.40
C ALA A 144 9.52 0.72 -12.47
N LEU A 145 8.86 0.84 -11.31
CA LEU A 145 7.50 1.40 -11.22
C LEU A 145 7.45 2.86 -11.66
N ASN A 146 8.37 3.70 -11.16
CA ASN A 146 8.40 5.13 -11.50
C ASN A 146 8.70 5.35 -12.99
N GLY A 147 9.61 4.57 -13.59
CA GLY A 147 9.88 4.63 -15.02
C GLY A 147 8.67 4.25 -15.86
N ALA A 148 7.97 3.16 -15.50
CA ALA A 148 6.80 2.69 -16.22
C ALA A 148 5.55 3.58 -16.05
N LEU A 149 5.51 4.40 -14.99
CA LEU A 149 4.40 5.29 -14.64
C LEU A 149 4.77 6.78 -14.74
N ALA A 150 5.86 7.12 -15.43
CA ALA A 150 6.36 8.49 -15.50
C ALA A 150 5.35 9.50 -16.07
N ASN A 151 4.45 9.05 -16.95
CA ASN A 151 3.42 9.89 -17.56
C ASN A 151 2.14 10.02 -16.71
N VAL A 152 2.05 9.32 -15.58
CA VAL A 152 0.91 9.43 -14.67
C VAL A 152 1.06 10.72 -13.88
N PHE A 153 0.05 11.58 -13.99
CA PHE A 153 0.04 12.89 -13.33
C PHE A 153 0.24 12.78 -11.81
N ALA A 154 0.84 13.81 -11.23
CA ALA A 154 0.96 13.94 -9.79
C ALA A 154 -0.33 14.52 -9.20
N PRO A 155 -0.87 13.97 -8.10
CA PRO A 155 -1.90 14.62 -7.31
C PRO A 155 -1.46 16.03 -6.89
N ARG A 156 -2.44 16.93 -6.66
CA ARG A 156 -2.15 18.31 -6.22
C ARG A 156 -1.43 18.35 -4.87
N ASP A 157 -1.85 17.47 -3.96
CA ASP A 157 -1.26 17.28 -2.64
C ASP A 157 -0.75 15.85 -2.50
N PRO A 158 0.41 15.63 -1.85
CA PRO A 158 0.93 14.28 -1.61
C PRO A 158 -0.09 13.41 -0.86
N ILE A 159 -0.40 12.24 -1.45
CA ILE A 159 -1.26 11.21 -0.84
C ILE A 159 -0.68 10.73 0.49
N LEU A 160 0.65 10.66 0.56
CA LEU A 160 1.42 10.26 1.72
C LEU A 160 2.81 10.89 1.65
N HIS A 161 3.20 11.67 2.65
CA HIS A 161 4.55 12.26 2.69
C HIS A 161 5.62 11.18 2.90
N TRP A 162 6.77 11.28 2.22
CA TRP A 162 7.86 10.29 2.28
C TRP A 162 8.37 9.95 3.69
N THR A 163 8.30 10.87 4.65
CA THR A 163 8.65 10.59 6.07
C THR A 163 7.74 9.55 6.72
N ARG A 164 6.56 9.29 6.13
CA ARG A 164 5.67 8.21 6.52
C ARG A 164 6.05 6.86 5.88
N LEU A 165 7.03 6.82 4.99
CA LEU A 165 7.54 5.60 4.36
C LEU A 165 8.91 5.17 4.90
N ALA A 166 9.52 6.00 5.75
CA ALA A 166 10.89 5.84 6.18
C ALA A 166 11.05 5.99 7.69
N VAL A 167 12.13 5.43 8.20
CA VAL A 167 12.62 5.67 9.56
C VAL A 167 13.89 6.50 9.51
N PRO A 168 14.08 7.44 10.45
CA PRO A 168 15.32 8.18 10.55
C PRO A 168 16.44 7.25 11.01
N ILE A 169 17.62 7.37 10.39
CA ILE A 169 18.86 6.81 10.90
C ILE A 169 19.56 7.92 11.68
N PRO A 170 19.72 7.77 13.01
CA PRO A 170 20.30 8.82 13.84
C PRO A 170 21.77 9.10 13.49
N ASP A 171 22.20 10.34 13.73
CA ASP A 171 23.61 10.71 13.78
C ASP A 171 24.33 10.08 14.99
N GLU A 172 25.66 10.25 15.07
CA GLU A 172 26.48 9.68 16.16
C GLU A 172 26.05 10.17 17.56
N ARG A 173 25.29 11.27 17.62
CA ARG A 173 24.77 11.86 18.86
C ARG A 173 23.39 11.33 19.24
N GLY A 174 22.69 10.64 18.34
CA GLY A 174 21.35 10.12 18.59
C GLY A 174 20.23 11.16 18.52
N CYS A 175 20.54 12.41 18.19
CA CYS A 175 19.60 13.54 18.32
C CYS A 175 18.98 13.97 16.98
N ASN A 176 19.73 13.84 15.87
CA ASN A 176 19.25 14.24 14.55
C ASN A 176 19.23 13.05 13.60
N ALA A 177 18.33 13.08 12.62
CA ALA A 177 18.38 12.14 11.49
C ALA A 177 19.56 12.50 10.57
N LYS A 178 20.57 11.63 10.50
CA LYS A 178 21.68 11.75 9.54
C LYS A 178 21.24 11.38 8.13
N THR A 179 20.38 10.37 8.04
CA THR A 179 19.79 9.90 6.77
C THR A 179 18.46 9.20 7.06
N TRP A 180 17.80 8.72 6.03
CA TRP A 180 16.52 8.02 6.10
C TRP A 180 16.60 6.68 5.40
N LYS A 181 15.90 5.69 5.93
CA LYS A 181 15.80 4.36 5.33
C LYS A 181 14.34 4.01 5.13
N LEU A 182 13.99 3.50 3.96
CA LEU A 182 12.65 2.95 3.73
C LEU A 182 12.34 1.86 4.75
N VAL A 183 11.09 1.85 5.19
CA VAL A 183 10.55 0.73 5.95
C VAL A 183 10.41 -0.44 4.99
N SER A 184 11.17 -1.50 5.24
CA SER A 184 11.19 -2.75 4.48
C SER A 184 11.17 -3.94 5.42
#